data_AF-A0A520HRG6-F1
#
_entry.id   AF-A0A520HRG6-F1
#
_cell.length_a   1.000
_cell.length_b   1.000
_cell.length_c   1.000
_cell.angle_alpha   90.00
_cell.angle_beta   90.00
_cell.angle_gamma   90.00
#
_symmetry.space_group_name_H-M   'P 1'
#
loop_
_entity.id
_entity.type
_entity.pdbx_description
1 polymer ?
#
loop_
_entity_poly.entity_id
_entity_poly.type
_entity_poly.pdbx_seq_one_letter_code
_entity_poly.pdbx_strand_id
1 'polypeptide(L)'
;MPDPALSRASAIARAARARQRADDRLETTITDFFLTADARLEERTRLMLAHVLRGIIGAIEADIRRHAARVLAGLGETTRAEAILTQGGALLRLTRSGVLRDRDLMKDLIARVRHDLIADALP
;
A
#
# COMPACT_ATOMS: atom_id res chain seq x y z
N MET A 1 -48.13 -8.06 9.81
CA MET A 1 -47.13 -8.11 8.72
C MET A 1 -46.11 -7.02 8.99
N PRO A 2 -44.82 -7.33 9.19
CA PRO A 2 -43.81 -6.28 9.40
C PRO A 2 -43.67 -5.45 8.11
N ASP A 3 -43.68 -4.12 8.27
CA ASP A 3 -43.58 -3.16 7.17
C ASP A 3 -42.28 -3.38 6.36
N PRO A 4 -42.36 -3.62 5.04
CA PRO A 4 -41.19 -3.86 4.18
C PRO A 4 -40.20 -2.69 4.18
N ALA A 5 -40.64 -1.45 4.43
CA ALA A 5 -39.77 -0.29 4.55
C ALA A 5 -38.92 -0.35 5.83
N LEU A 6 -39.50 -0.79 6.95
CA LEU A 6 -38.79 -1.03 8.22
C LEU A 6 -37.79 -2.19 8.10
N SER A 7 -38.14 -3.23 7.34
CA SER A 7 -37.23 -4.35 7.05
C SER A 7 -36.01 -3.90 6.24
N ARG A 8 -36.20 -3.07 5.20
CA ARG A 8 -35.11 -2.53 4.37
C ARG A 8 -34.22 -1.57 5.15
N ALA A 9 -34.80 -0.68 5.95
CA ALA A 9 -34.06 0.20 6.85
C ALA A 9 -33.21 -0.59 7.86
N SER A 10 -33.77 -1.69 8.40
CA SER A 10 -33.03 -2.59 9.31
C SER A 10 -31.86 -3.30 8.60
N ALA A 11 -32.03 -3.70 7.34
CA ALA A 11 -30.99 -4.36 6.56
C ALA A 11 -29.85 -3.39 6.22
N ILE A 12 -30.17 -2.14 5.84
CA ILE A 12 -29.19 -1.07 5.60
C ILE A 12 -28.41 -0.75 6.88
N ALA A 13 -29.10 -0.61 8.02
CA ALA A 13 -28.44 -0.37 9.30
C ALA A 13 -27.51 -1.53 9.71
N ARG A 14 -27.91 -2.78 9.47
CA ARG A 14 -27.04 -3.95 9.69
C ARG A 14 -25.83 -3.96 8.76
N ALA A 15 -26.02 -3.63 7.48
CA ALA A 15 -24.93 -3.54 6.51
C ALA A 15 -23.94 -2.42 6.87
N ALA A 16 -24.43 -1.24 7.26
CA ALA A 16 -23.60 -0.13 7.72
C ALA A 16 -22.79 -0.49 8.98
N ARG A 17 -23.43 -1.16 9.96
CA ARG A 17 -22.73 -1.67 11.15
C ARG A 17 -21.74 -2.79 10.84
N ALA A 18 -22.01 -3.63 9.86
CA ALA A 18 -21.08 -4.66 9.41
C ALA A 18 -19.87 -4.04 8.69
N ARG A 19 -20.12 -2.99 7.90
CA ARG A 19 -19.10 -2.20 7.23
C ARG A 19 -18.22 -1.47 8.24
N GLN A 20 -18.80 -0.75 9.20
CA GLN A 20 -18.06 -0.08 10.25
C GLN A 20 -17.17 -1.07 11.02
N ARG A 21 -17.72 -2.22 11.45
CA ARG A 21 -16.91 -3.26 12.12
C ARG A 21 -15.81 -3.84 11.23
N ALA A 22 -16.00 -3.89 9.92
CA ALA A 22 -14.97 -4.31 8.99
C ALA A 22 -13.88 -3.23 8.85
N ASP A 23 -14.26 -1.96 8.81
CA ASP A 23 -13.36 -0.81 8.73
C ASP A 23 -12.55 -0.65 10.05
N ASP A 24 -13.18 -0.84 11.22
CA ASP A 24 -12.53 -0.82 12.54
C ASP A 24 -11.54 -2.00 12.67
N ARG A 25 -11.92 -3.20 12.22
CA ARG A 25 -11.01 -4.37 12.20
C ARG A 25 -9.84 -4.15 11.26
N LEU A 26 -10.06 -3.49 10.13
CA LEU A 26 -9.01 -3.14 9.19
C LEU A 26 -8.05 -2.10 9.79
N GLU A 27 -8.58 -1.11 10.51
CA GLU A 27 -7.81 -0.10 11.25
C GLU A 27 -6.90 -0.72 12.32
N THR A 28 -7.46 -1.63 13.13
CA THR A 28 -6.69 -2.41 14.10
C THR A 28 -5.63 -3.26 13.38
N THR A 29 -5.98 -3.93 12.28
CA THR A 29 -5.04 -4.79 11.54
C THR A 29 -3.91 -3.99 10.88
N ILE A 30 -4.15 -2.79 10.36
CA ILE A 30 -3.12 -1.91 9.78
C ILE A 30 -2.18 -1.39 10.87
N THR A 31 -2.74 -1.00 12.02
CA THR A 31 -1.97 -0.59 13.20
C THR A 31 -1.09 -1.73 13.71
N ASP A 32 -1.63 -2.95 13.73
CA ASP A 32 -0.94 -4.17 14.16
C ASP A 32 0.08 -4.69 13.14
N PHE A 33 -0.14 -4.47 11.83
CA PHE A 33 0.79 -4.86 10.76
C PHE A 33 2.17 -4.24 10.93
N PHE A 34 2.25 -3.12 11.66
CA PHE A 34 3.49 -2.43 12.00
C PHE A 34 4.01 -2.71 13.41
N LEU A 35 3.27 -3.45 14.25
CA LEU A 35 3.63 -3.74 15.64
C LEU A 35 3.86 -5.21 15.96
N THR A 36 3.23 -6.17 15.28
CA THR A 36 3.49 -7.59 15.56
C THR A 36 3.11 -8.44 14.37
N ALA A 37 4.02 -9.34 14.01
CA ALA A 37 3.74 -10.42 13.08
C ALA A 37 2.45 -11.17 13.47
N ASP A 38 1.73 -11.62 12.43
CA ASP A 38 1.08 -12.93 12.41
C ASP A 38 -0.32 -13.14 13.00
N ALA A 39 -1.32 -12.35 12.61
CA ALA A 39 -2.70 -12.84 12.80
C ALA A 39 -3.65 -12.83 11.60
N ARG A 40 -3.52 -11.98 10.56
CA ARG A 40 -4.62 -11.87 9.56
C ARG A 40 -4.31 -11.59 8.09
N LEU A 41 -3.04 -11.53 7.67
CA LEU A 41 -2.71 -11.63 6.24
C LEU A 41 -2.08 -13.00 5.99
N GLU A 42 -2.62 -13.74 5.02
CA GLU A 42 -1.95 -14.94 4.51
C GLU A 42 -0.53 -14.57 4.06
N GLU A 43 0.44 -15.46 4.32
CA GLU A 43 1.85 -15.30 3.93
C GLU A 43 1.99 -14.81 2.48
N ARG A 44 1.21 -15.39 1.58
CA ARG A 44 1.15 -15.01 0.15
C ARG A 44 0.77 -13.54 -0.05
N THR A 45 -0.21 -13.04 0.69
CA THR A 45 -0.65 -11.64 0.60
C THR A 45 0.44 -10.70 1.13
N ARG A 46 1.11 -11.08 2.22
CA ARG A 46 2.21 -10.31 2.82
C ARG A 46 3.42 -10.22 1.89
N LEU A 47 3.80 -11.32 1.25
CA LEU A 47 4.88 -11.34 0.25
C LEU A 47 4.52 -10.53 -0.99
N MET A 48 3.29 -10.64 -1.49
CA MET A 48 2.83 -9.87 -2.66
C MET A 48 2.81 -8.37 -2.37
N LEU A 49 2.32 -7.98 -1.18
CA LEU A 49 2.33 -6.59 -0.73
C LEU A 49 3.77 -6.02 -0.66
N ALA A 50 4.70 -6.78 -0.08
CA ALA A 50 6.11 -6.39 -0.03
C ALA A 50 6.73 -6.27 -1.43
N HIS A 51 6.34 -7.15 -2.36
CA HIS A 51 6.80 -7.13 -3.75
C HIS A 51 6.28 -5.89 -4.49
N VAL A 52 4.97 -5.64 -4.45
CA VAL A 52 4.33 -4.48 -5.08
C VAL A 52 4.91 -3.18 -4.54
N LEU A 53 5.05 -3.07 -3.22
CA LEU A 53 5.59 -1.86 -2.58
C LEU A 53 7.05 -1.59 -2.99
N ARG A 54 7.87 -2.64 -3.03
CA ARG A 54 9.26 -2.55 -3.51
C ARG A 54 9.33 -2.15 -4.98
N GLY A 55 8.44 -2.70 -5.81
CA GLY A 55 8.37 -2.38 -7.24
C GLY A 55 8.01 -0.92 -7.48
N ILE A 56 6.94 -0.43 -6.84
CA ILE A 56 6.48 0.96 -6.98
C ILE A 56 7.55 1.94 -6.51
N ILE A 57 8.08 1.76 -5.29
CA ILE A 57 9.09 2.66 -4.73
C ILE A 57 10.38 2.61 -5.55
N GLY A 58 10.81 1.41 -5.95
CA GLY A 58 12.01 1.24 -6.78
C GLY A 58 11.89 1.90 -8.15
N ALA A 59 10.72 1.82 -8.79
CA ALA A 59 10.47 2.49 -10.07
C ALA A 59 10.51 4.02 -9.93
N ILE A 60 9.78 4.57 -8.93
CA ILE A 60 9.76 6.01 -8.66
C ILE A 60 11.17 6.52 -8.32
N GLU A 61 11.89 5.80 -7.45
CA GLU A 61 13.28 6.12 -7.09
C GLU A 61 14.21 6.10 -8.30
N ALA A 62 14.07 5.11 -9.18
CA ALA A 62 14.87 5.03 -10.40
C ALA A 62 14.58 6.22 -11.35
N ASP A 63 13.31 6.59 -11.52
CA ASP A 63 12.93 7.70 -12.39
C ASP A 63 13.40 9.06 -11.87
N ILE A 64 13.25 9.30 -10.57
CA ILE A 64 13.78 10.51 -9.91
C ILE A 64 15.30 10.58 -10.11
N ARG A 65 16.03 9.48 -9.87
CA ARG A 65 17.49 9.46 -10.01
C ARG A 65 17.94 9.67 -11.45
N ARG A 66 17.26 9.07 -12.43
CA ARG A 66 17.54 9.30 -13.85
C ARG A 66 17.29 10.75 -14.24
N HIS A 67 16.18 11.33 -13.79
CA HIS A 67 15.88 12.72 -14.07
C HIS A 67 16.93 13.66 -13.45
N ALA A 68 17.26 13.46 -12.17
CA ALA A 68 18.29 14.23 -11.48
C ALA A 68 19.66 14.08 -12.15
N ALA A 69 20.04 12.88 -12.59
CA ALA A 69 21.28 12.65 -13.34
C ALA A 69 21.31 13.43 -14.65
N ARG A 70 20.20 13.46 -15.41
CA ARG A 70 20.10 14.28 -16.64
C ARG A 70 20.26 15.77 -16.37
N VAL A 71 19.65 16.27 -15.29
CA VAL A 71 19.78 17.68 -14.89
C VAL A 71 21.23 17.99 -14.51
N LEU A 72 21.87 17.16 -13.69
CA LEU A 72 23.27 17.34 -13.27
C LEU A 72 24.24 17.28 -14.46
N ALA A 73 24.05 16.33 -15.37
CA ALA A 73 24.86 16.24 -16.58
C ALA A 73 24.70 17.49 -17.47
N GLY A 74 23.48 18.02 -17.61
CA GLY A 74 23.22 19.27 -18.33
C GLY A 74 23.89 20.50 -17.72
N LEU A 75 24.21 20.45 -16.42
CA LEU A 75 24.96 21.47 -15.70
C LEU A 75 26.48 21.24 -15.71
N GLY A 76 26.98 20.18 -16.38
CA GLY A 76 28.40 19.82 -16.41
C GLY A 76 28.88 19.03 -15.18
N GLU A 77 27.99 18.65 -14.28
CA GLU A 77 28.29 17.96 -13.02
C GLU A 77 28.28 16.42 -13.20
N THR A 78 29.05 15.91 -14.17
CA THR A 78 29.01 14.49 -14.59
C THR A 78 29.29 13.51 -13.46
N THR A 79 30.27 13.78 -12.59
CA THR A 79 30.59 12.92 -11.45
C THR A 79 29.40 12.79 -10.48
N ARG A 80 28.66 13.88 -10.24
CA ARG A 80 27.47 13.85 -9.39
C ARG A 80 26.30 13.15 -10.07
N ALA A 81 26.17 13.31 -11.40
CA ALA A 81 25.18 12.60 -12.21
C ALA A 81 25.39 11.07 -12.18
N GLU A 82 26.63 10.60 -12.22
CA GLU A 82 26.94 9.17 -12.07
C GLU A 82 26.69 8.69 -10.64
N ALA A 83 27.10 9.47 -9.64
CA ALA A 83 26.91 9.12 -8.24
C ALA A 83 25.43 8.91 -7.90
N ILE A 84 24.54 9.81 -8.34
CA ILE A 84 23.11 9.73 -8.00
C ILE A 84 22.41 8.50 -8.62
N LEU A 85 22.92 7.95 -9.73
CA LEU A 85 22.39 6.71 -10.32
C LEU A 85 22.67 5.46 -9.48
N THR A 86 23.57 5.54 -8.50
CA THR A 86 23.92 4.43 -7.60
C THR A 86 23.35 4.60 -6.18
N GLN A 87 22.91 5.80 -5.83
CA GLN A 87 22.35 6.14 -4.51
C GLN A 87 20.90 5.64 -4.40
N GLY A 88 20.71 4.39 -3.99
CA GLY A 88 19.38 3.80 -3.73
C GLY A 88 18.99 3.78 -2.25
N GLY A 89 17.88 3.12 -1.93
CA GLY A 89 17.47 2.83 -0.55
C GLY A 89 16.28 3.63 -0.03
N ALA A 90 15.51 4.27 -0.92
CA ALA A 90 14.29 4.98 -0.57
C ALA A 90 13.32 4.12 0.26
N LEU A 91 13.15 2.84 -0.09
CA LEU A 91 12.28 1.92 0.66
C LEU A 91 12.65 1.85 2.16
N LEU A 92 13.93 1.63 2.47
CA LEU A 92 14.38 1.54 3.87
C LEU A 92 14.19 2.85 4.62
N ARG A 93 14.46 3.98 3.95
CA ARG A 93 14.27 5.32 4.53
C ARG A 93 12.79 5.62 4.80
N LEU A 94 11.91 5.28 3.86
CA LEU A 94 10.47 5.44 3.98
C LEU A 94 9.90 4.54 5.09
N THR A 95 10.35 3.29 5.19
CA THR A 95 9.99 2.40 6.31
C THR A 95 10.39 3.00 7.65
N ARG A 96 11.64 3.49 7.78
CA ARG A 96 12.13 4.11 9.03
C ARG A 96 11.40 5.39 9.39
N SER A 97 10.98 6.18 8.39
CA SER A 97 10.24 7.43 8.60
C SER A 97 8.81 7.22 9.10
N GLY A 98 8.27 6.00 8.99
CA GLY A 98 6.89 5.71 9.33
C GLY A 98 5.87 6.16 8.28
N VAL A 99 6.28 6.81 7.18
CA VAL A 99 5.37 7.24 6.10
C VAL A 99 4.60 6.08 5.48
N LEU A 100 5.23 4.89 5.41
CA LEU A 100 4.55 3.68 4.92
C LEU A 100 3.49 3.14 5.89
N ARG A 101 3.38 3.71 7.09
CA ARG A 101 2.33 3.41 8.09
C ARG A 101 1.06 4.23 7.89
N ASP A 102 1.02 5.08 6.87
CA ASP A 102 -0.18 5.82 6.53
C ASP A 102 -1.36 4.88 6.25
N ARG A 103 -2.49 5.15 6.90
CA ARG A 103 -3.64 4.25 6.94
C ARG A 103 -4.33 4.17 5.58
N ASP A 104 -4.51 5.30 4.91
CA ASP A 104 -5.21 5.38 3.64
C ASP A 104 -4.36 4.73 2.54
N LEU A 105 -3.04 4.98 2.55
CA LEU A 105 -2.08 4.31 1.69
C LEU A 105 -2.11 2.78 1.86
N MET A 106 -2.07 2.29 3.09
CA MET A 106 -2.05 0.84 3.36
C MET A 106 -3.36 0.16 2.95
N LYS A 107 -4.50 0.83 3.15
CA LYS A 107 -5.81 0.35 2.71
C LYS A 107 -5.86 0.19 1.19
N ASP A 108 -5.39 1.18 0.45
CA ASP A 108 -5.36 1.15 -1.02
C ASP A 108 -4.42 0.08 -1.56
N LEU A 109 -3.25 -0.09 -0.94
CA LEU A 109 -2.29 -1.13 -1.31
C LEU A 109 -2.85 -2.55 -1.08
N ILE A 110 -3.52 -2.78 0.05
CA ILE A 110 -4.15 -4.08 0.33
C ILE A 110 -5.29 -4.34 -0.66
N ALA A 111 -6.11 -3.34 -0.97
CA ALA A 111 -7.20 -3.47 -1.94
C ALA A 111 -6.65 -3.84 -3.33
N ARG A 112 -5.57 -3.18 -3.76
CA ARG A 112 -4.89 -3.49 -5.02
C ARG A 112 -4.34 -4.92 -5.05
N VAL A 113 -3.60 -5.34 -4.04
CA VAL A 113 -3.05 -6.70 -3.97
C VAL A 113 -4.15 -7.77 -4.01
N ARG A 114 -5.27 -7.54 -3.32
CA ARG A 114 -6.43 -8.44 -3.39
C ARG A 114 -7.03 -8.49 -4.79
N HIS A 115 -7.14 -7.35 -5.46
CA HIS A 115 -7.62 -7.29 -6.83
C HIS A 115 -6.69 -8.05 -7.78
N ASP A 116 -5.36 -7.87 -7.64
CA ASP A 116 -4.36 -8.57 -8.43
C ASP A 116 -4.43 -10.10 -8.20
N LEU A 117 -4.59 -10.55 -6.95
CA LEU A 117 -4.77 -11.97 -6.63
C LEU A 117 -6.07 -12.58 -7.19
N ILE A 118 -7.16 -11.80 -7.24
CA ILE A 118 -8.40 -12.24 -7.87
C ILE A 118 -8.22 -12.33 -9.39
N ALA A 119 -7.57 -11.34 -10.00
CA ALA A 119 -7.27 -11.33 -11.43
C ALA A 119 -6.40 -12.54 -11.83
N ASP A 120 -5.35 -12.84 -11.05
CA ASP A 120 -4.47 -14.00 -11.27
C ASP A 120 -5.20 -15.36 -11.10
N ALA A 121 -6.32 -15.39 -10.38
CA ALA A 121 -7.10 -16.60 -10.12
C ALA A 121 -8.23 -16.82 -11.13
N LEU A 122 -8.49 -15.87 -12.03
CA LEU A 122 -9.49 -15.97 -13.07
C LEU A 122 -8.89 -16.60 -14.36
N PRO A 123 -9.63 -17.48 -15.06
CA PRO A 123 -9.18 -18.15 -16.28
C PRO A 123 -9.17 -17.23 -17.51
#